data_AF-A0A6P6JF13-F1
#
_entry.id   AF-A0A6P6JF13-F1
#
_cell.length_a   1.000
_cell.length_b   1.000
_cell.length_c   1.000
_cell.angle_alpha   90.00
_cell.angle_beta   90.00
_cell.angle_gamma   90.00
#
_symmetry.space_group_name_H-M   'P 1'
#
loop_
_entity.id
_entity.type
_entity.pdbx_description
1 polymer ?
#
loop_
_entity_poly.entity_id
_entity_poly.type
_entity_poly.pdbx_seq_one_letter_code
_entity_poly.pdbx_strand_id
1 'polypeptide(L)'
;MEIMSNQPTAETGGDHTAGASMSAGVERADLTSPSPVTKQRSLRAVYVLNDGLKAVAANSPESGALQCLQRACDAESAILTTVTFGRLDFGETTVLDTFYDADIAVVDMSDVFRQPSLFYHLGVRESFDMANNVILYHDMDPDTAQSLKDMVTQKNTASSGNYYFIPYLMTPSNEYLCCENVAQRRASEYMQPNWDNLLGPLCVPLVDRFVNLLKDIHVTSCASYKDTLLNDIRKARDKYQGEELAKELSRIKLRIDNTEVLTQDIVINLLFSYRDIQDYDAMVKLVQTIEMLPTCDLADQPMIQFHYAFALNRRNSPGDREQALRVMLQVLQSCEHPAPDMFCLCGRIYKDIFLDSDCKDTKNRDNAIQWYRKGFELQPTLYSGINLAVLLIVAGQQFETSIELRKIGVRLNSLLGRKGSLEKMNNYWDVGQFFTVSMLANDIPKAVQAAEKLFKLKPPIWYLRSVVQNLQLIQHFKKQNTEHSPQRERLNFWMDIIVEATQGTTNGLRFPVLILEPTKVYQPSYVSINSEAEEKNVSIWHVSPAETKGIHEWNFTASSIKGIR
;
A
#
# COMPACT_ATOMS: atom_id res chain seq x y z
N MET A 1 32.53 21.94 42.69
CA MET A 1 33.96 21.86 43.06
C MET A 1 34.63 21.05 41.98
N GLU A 2 35.12 21.73 40.94
CA GLU A 2 36.53 22.16 40.84
C GLU A 2 37.43 20.94 40.66
N ILE A 3 37.92 20.59 39.46
CA ILE A 3 38.86 21.26 38.53
C ILE A 3 40.19 20.47 38.52
N MET A 4 40.73 20.25 37.31
CA MET A 4 42.13 19.94 36.92
C MET A 4 42.66 18.51 37.10
N SER A 5 43.02 17.75 36.06
CA SER A 5 44.02 17.90 34.97
C SER A 5 45.44 17.47 35.36
N ASN A 6 46.02 16.50 34.63
CA ASN A 6 47.34 16.60 33.98
C ASN A 6 47.82 15.24 33.43
N GLN A 7 47.97 15.17 32.09
CA GLN A 7 49.15 14.59 31.42
C GLN A 7 50.30 15.63 31.48
N PRO A 8 51.57 15.43 31.01
CA PRO A 8 52.08 14.48 30.00
C PRO A 8 53.53 13.97 30.24
N THR A 9 54.14 13.45 29.15
CA THR A 9 55.58 13.32 28.80
C THR A 9 56.27 11.98 29.12
N ALA A 10 57.27 11.51 28.37
CA ALA A 10 57.68 11.50 26.96
C ALA A 10 59.07 10.82 26.94
N GLU A 11 59.38 10.13 25.85
CA GLU A 11 60.72 9.83 25.31
C GLU A 11 61.72 8.94 26.09
N THR A 12 62.31 7.95 25.42
CA THR A 12 63.68 8.03 24.84
C THR A 12 64.20 6.71 24.26
N GLY A 13 65.02 6.83 23.20
CA GLY A 13 66.09 5.92 22.75
C GLY A 13 65.63 4.76 21.85
N GLY A 14 66.07 4.57 20.60
CA GLY A 14 67.27 5.02 19.90
C GLY A 14 68.37 3.94 19.96
N ASP A 15 68.56 3.17 18.88
CA ASP A 15 69.80 3.26 18.09
C ASP A 15 69.86 2.31 16.88
N HIS A 16 70.49 2.84 15.84
CA HIS A 16 70.83 2.21 14.57
C HIS A 16 72.08 1.32 14.67
N THR A 17 72.24 0.36 13.76
CA THR A 17 73.48 0.23 12.94
C THR A 17 73.26 -0.67 11.72
N ALA A 18 74.03 -0.35 10.68
CA ALA A 18 73.89 -0.74 9.28
C ALA A 18 74.82 -1.90 8.87
N GLY A 19 74.63 -2.42 7.64
CA GLY A 19 75.76 -2.84 6.80
C GLY A 19 75.64 -4.15 5.99
N ALA A 20 75.18 -4.03 4.75
CA ALA A 20 75.65 -4.65 3.49
C ALA A 20 75.92 -6.18 3.37
N SER A 21 75.32 -6.83 2.36
CA SER A 21 75.99 -7.17 1.07
C SER A 21 75.16 -8.15 0.21
N MET A 22 75.43 -8.10 -1.10
CA MET A 22 74.67 -8.70 -2.21
C MET A 22 74.98 -10.19 -2.44
N SER A 23 73.97 -10.97 -2.85
CA SER A 23 74.17 -12.05 -3.85
C SER A 23 72.85 -12.48 -4.48
N ALA A 24 72.89 -12.59 -5.81
CA ALA A 24 71.79 -12.93 -6.71
C ALA A 24 71.24 -14.36 -6.52
N GLY A 25 69.93 -14.51 -6.71
CA GLY A 25 69.24 -15.79 -6.83
C GLY A 25 67.84 -15.57 -7.41
N VAL A 26 67.69 -15.86 -8.69
CA VAL A 26 66.44 -15.80 -9.44
C VAL A 26 65.60 -17.02 -9.07
N GLU A 27 64.48 -16.84 -8.37
CA GLU A 27 63.37 -17.80 -8.38
C GLU A 27 62.04 -17.02 -8.42
N ARG A 28 61.35 -17.13 -9.56
CA ARG A 28 59.96 -16.71 -9.74
C ARG A 28 59.07 -17.60 -8.88
N ALA A 29 58.44 -17.03 -7.87
CA ALA A 29 57.27 -17.62 -7.23
C ALA A 29 56.05 -16.74 -7.55
N ASP A 30 55.21 -17.22 -8.48
CA ASP A 30 53.85 -16.72 -8.66
C ASP A 30 53.05 -17.00 -7.38
N LEU A 31 52.77 -15.94 -6.62
CA LEU A 31 51.81 -15.96 -5.52
C LEU A 31 50.74 -14.91 -5.79
N THR A 32 49.85 -15.21 -6.74
CA THR A 32 48.52 -14.60 -6.78
C THR A 32 47.66 -15.28 -5.72
N SER A 33 47.68 -14.75 -4.50
CA SER A 33 46.62 -15.03 -3.53
C SER A 33 45.28 -14.58 -4.14
N PRO A 34 44.25 -15.44 -4.28
CA PRO A 34 42.96 -14.96 -4.71
C PRO A 34 42.42 -14.05 -3.61
N SER A 35 42.18 -12.79 -3.96
CA SER A 35 41.35 -11.87 -3.18
C SER A 35 40.08 -12.61 -2.76
N PRO A 36 39.59 -12.46 -1.52
CA PRO A 36 38.37 -13.13 -1.11
C PRO A 36 37.26 -12.69 -2.06
N VAL A 37 36.66 -13.65 -2.76
CA VAL A 37 35.46 -13.44 -3.55
C VAL A 37 34.43 -12.89 -2.57
N THR A 38 34.15 -11.59 -2.64
CA THR A 38 33.01 -10.99 -1.95
C THR A 38 31.79 -11.79 -2.35
N LYS A 39 31.22 -12.57 -1.41
CA LYS A 39 30.01 -13.34 -1.67
C LYS A 39 28.94 -12.38 -2.17
N GLN A 40 28.66 -12.43 -3.47
CA GLN A 40 27.58 -11.69 -4.08
C GLN A 40 26.28 -12.14 -3.42
N ARG A 41 25.46 -11.19 -2.95
CA ARG A 41 24.17 -11.53 -2.35
C ARG A 41 23.29 -12.20 -3.41
N SER A 42 22.42 -13.12 -2.98
CA SER A 42 21.42 -13.72 -3.88
C SER A 42 20.53 -12.64 -4.50
N LEU A 43 20.17 -12.86 -5.76
CA LEU A 43 19.21 -12.06 -6.52
C LEU A 43 17.83 -12.15 -5.85
N ARG A 44 17.13 -11.04 -5.71
CA ARG A 44 15.79 -10.97 -5.12
C ARG A 44 14.76 -10.71 -6.21
N ALA A 45 13.90 -11.69 -6.47
CA ALA A 45 12.74 -11.55 -7.34
C ALA A 45 11.48 -11.34 -6.49
N VAL A 46 10.60 -10.45 -6.95
CA VAL A 46 9.27 -10.27 -6.39
C VAL A 46 8.20 -10.56 -7.45
N TYR A 47 7.19 -11.34 -7.10
CA TYR A 47 6.03 -11.60 -7.96
C TYR A 47 4.77 -10.96 -7.39
N VAL A 48 4.02 -10.22 -8.22
CA VAL A 48 2.75 -9.62 -7.83
C VAL A 48 1.59 -10.57 -8.14
N LEU A 49 1.00 -11.14 -7.10
CA LEU A 49 -0.17 -12.02 -7.16
C LEU A 49 -1.45 -11.22 -7.42
N ASN A 50 -2.20 -11.62 -8.43
CA ASN A 50 -3.44 -10.96 -8.77
C ASN A 50 -4.52 -11.18 -7.70
N ASP A 51 -4.83 -12.42 -7.32
CA ASP A 51 -5.84 -12.69 -6.28
C ASP A 51 -5.24 -13.51 -5.12
N GLY A 52 -4.97 -12.85 -3.98
CA GLY A 52 -4.20 -13.43 -2.87
C GLY A 52 -4.68 -14.77 -2.29
N LEU A 53 -5.97 -15.13 -2.43
CA LEU A 53 -6.53 -16.40 -1.96
C LEU A 53 -6.90 -17.40 -3.09
N LYS A 54 -6.96 -16.95 -4.35
CA LYS A 54 -7.28 -17.80 -5.51
C LYS A 54 -6.06 -18.11 -6.38
N ALA A 55 -4.97 -17.35 -6.27
CA ALA A 55 -3.71 -17.64 -6.96
C ALA A 55 -3.03 -18.93 -6.46
N VAL A 56 -3.46 -19.48 -5.32
CA VAL A 56 -3.03 -20.80 -4.81
C VAL A 56 -4.03 -21.92 -5.17
N ALA A 57 -5.11 -21.61 -5.89
CA ALA A 57 -5.93 -22.66 -6.49
C ALA A 57 -5.10 -23.31 -7.60
N ALA A 58 -4.87 -24.61 -7.49
CA ALA A 58 -3.85 -25.36 -8.23
C ALA A 58 -3.95 -25.36 -9.79
N ASN A 59 -4.89 -24.62 -10.38
CA ASN A 59 -5.22 -24.66 -11.81
C ASN A 59 -5.37 -23.27 -12.48
N SER A 60 -4.96 -22.15 -11.85
CA SER A 60 -4.96 -20.86 -12.57
C SER A 60 -3.70 -20.70 -13.44
N PRO A 61 -3.79 -20.07 -14.62
CA PRO A 61 -2.61 -19.80 -15.46
C PRO A 61 -1.53 -19.00 -14.73
N GLU A 62 -1.94 -18.07 -13.86
CA GLU A 62 -1.03 -17.29 -13.02
C GLU A 62 -0.27 -18.17 -12.01
N SER A 63 -0.97 -19.13 -11.38
CA SER A 63 -0.37 -20.02 -10.37
C SER A 63 0.75 -20.86 -10.98
N GLY A 64 0.54 -21.40 -12.18
CA GLY A 64 1.58 -22.19 -12.85
C GLY A 64 2.73 -21.33 -13.39
N ALA A 65 2.46 -20.11 -13.88
CA ALA A 65 3.52 -19.17 -14.24
C ALA A 65 4.41 -18.82 -13.04
N LEU A 66 3.82 -18.60 -11.86
CA LEU A 66 4.55 -18.41 -10.62
C LEU A 66 5.37 -19.66 -10.23
N GLN A 67 4.81 -20.87 -10.37
CA GLN A 67 5.56 -22.11 -10.12
C GLN A 67 6.73 -22.30 -11.10
N CYS A 68 6.59 -21.83 -12.34
CA CYS A 68 7.70 -21.80 -13.30
C CYS A 68 8.81 -20.84 -12.85
N LEU A 69 8.45 -19.65 -12.39
CA LEU A 69 9.40 -18.70 -11.82
C LEU A 69 10.08 -19.24 -10.56
N GLN A 70 9.33 -19.87 -9.65
CA GLN A 70 9.90 -20.47 -8.44
C GLN A 70 10.97 -21.52 -8.80
N ARG A 71 10.67 -22.42 -9.74
CA ARG A 71 11.63 -23.43 -10.21
C ARG A 71 12.88 -22.79 -10.83
N ALA A 72 12.72 -21.71 -11.59
CA ALA A 72 13.85 -20.97 -12.15
C ALA A 72 14.68 -20.27 -11.07
N CYS A 73 14.04 -19.65 -10.08
CA CYS A 73 14.72 -19.05 -8.93
C CYS A 73 15.50 -20.10 -8.11
N ASP A 74 14.93 -21.28 -7.89
CA ASP A 74 15.60 -22.39 -7.20
C ASP A 74 16.85 -22.86 -7.96
N ALA A 75 16.76 -22.94 -9.30
CA ALA A 75 17.88 -23.32 -10.16
C ALA A 75 19.04 -22.30 -10.11
N GLU A 76 18.72 -21.01 -10.05
CA GLU A 76 19.70 -19.90 -10.03
C GLU A 76 20.00 -19.37 -8.62
N SER A 77 19.56 -20.07 -7.56
CA SER A 77 19.75 -19.65 -6.16
C SER A 77 19.26 -18.22 -5.85
N ALA A 78 18.21 -17.78 -6.53
CA ALA A 78 17.53 -16.51 -6.32
C ALA A 78 16.43 -16.64 -5.27
N ILE A 79 16.20 -15.56 -4.52
CA ILE A 79 15.16 -15.47 -3.48
C ILE A 79 13.89 -14.94 -4.14
N LEU A 80 12.84 -15.75 -4.21
CA LEU A 80 11.51 -15.32 -4.66
C LEU A 80 10.63 -14.92 -3.47
N THR A 81 10.07 -13.72 -3.52
CA THR A 81 9.03 -13.24 -2.60
C THR A 81 7.76 -12.96 -3.38
N THR A 82 6.59 -13.12 -2.74
CA THR A 82 5.31 -12.77 -3.36
C THR A 82 4.64 -11.64 -2.60
N VAL A 83 4.00 -10.74 -3.34
CA VAL A 83 3.14 -9.68 -2.80
C VAL A 83 1.79 -9.72 -3.48
N THR A 84 0.71 -9.25 -2.85
CA THR A 84 -0.60 -9.23 -3.49
C THR A 84 -0.85 -7.88 -4.14
N PHE A 85 -1.42 -7.90 -5.35
CA PHE A 85 -1.80 -6.69 -6.09
C PHE A 85 -2.64 -5.76 -5.22
N GLY A 86 -3.64 -6.29 -4.50
CA GLY A 86 -4.51 -5.47 -3.66
C GLY A 86 -3.79 -4.75 -2.51
N ARG A 87 -2.65 -5.26 -2.01
CA ARG A 87 -1.84 -4.57 -0.98
C ARG A 87 -0.84 -3.60 -1.61
N LEU A 88 -0.33 -3.94 -2.79
CA LEU A 88 0.53 -3.07 -3.60
C LEU A 88 -0.23 -1.82 -4.06
N ASP A 89 -1.39 -2.02 -4.69
CA ASP A 89 -2.32 -0.98 -5.17
C ASP A 89 -2.82 -0.10 -4.02
N PHE A 90 -2.99 -0.66 -2.82
CA PHE A 90 -3.31 0.11 -1.62
C PHE A 90 -2.13 0.98 -1.12
N GLY A 91 -0.91 0.66 -1.50
CA GLY A 91 0.30 1.35 -1.04
C GLY A 91 0.69 1.02 0.40
N GLU A 92 0.53 -0.25 0.80
CA GLU A 92 1.00 -0.74 2.10
C GLU A 92 2.53 -0.68 2.17
N THR A 93 3.05 0.04 3.18
CA THR A 93 4.47 0.40 3.27
C THR A 93 5.41 -0.81 3.14
N THR A 94 5.15 -1.92 3.84
CA THR A 94 6.00 -3.12 3.80
C THR A 94 5.96 -3.85 2.44
N VAL A 95 4.82 -3.79 1.75
CA VAL A 95 4.67 -4.36 0.41
C VAL A 95 5.39 -3.49 -0.62
N LEU A 96 5.29 -2.17 -0.48
CA LEU A 96 6.03 -1.24 -1.33
C LEU A 96 7.54 -1.38 -1.16
N ASP A 97 8.05 -1.53 0.07
CA ASP A 97 9.47 -1.86 0.31
C ASP A 97 9.87 -3.12 -0.46
N THR A 98 9.14 -4.22 -0.22
CA THR A 98 9.43 -5.51 -0.87
C THR A 98 9.43 -5.41 -2.39
N PHE A 99 8.47 -4.67 -2.95
CA PHE A 99 8.32 -4.54 -4.40
C PHE A 99 9.36 -3.60 -5.02
N TYR A 100 9.57 -2.44 -4.42
CA TYR A 100 10.47 -1.42 -4.94
C TYR A 100 11.94 -1.80 -4.81
N ASP A 101 12.31 -2.53 -3.75
CA ASP A 101 13.70 -2.92 -3.50
C ASP A 101 14.13 -4.23 -4.17
N ALA A 102 13.19 -5.02 -4.71
CA ALA A 102 13.52 -6.27 -5.38
C ALA A 102 14.38 -6.01 -6.62
N ASP A 103 15.36 -6.87 -6.90
CA ASP A 103 16.22 -6.73 -8.08
C ASP A 103 15.44 -6.95 -9.38
N ILE A 104 14.42 -7.80 -9.31
CA ILE A 104 13.50 -8.13 -10.41
C ILE A 104 12.07 -8.06 -9.89
N ALA A 105 11.22 -7.29 -10.57
CA ALA A 105 9.77 -7.35 -10.36
C ALA A 105 9.10 -8.10 -11.50
N VAL A 106 8.25 -9.07 -11.17
CA VAL A 106 7.45 -9.85 -12.11
C VAL A 106 5.98 -9.53 -11.88
N VAL A 107 5.30 -9.05 -12.91
CA VAL A 107 3.88 -8.69 -12.87
C VAL A 107 3.13 -9.37 -14.00
N ASP A 108 1.94 -9.90 -13.70
CA ASP A 108 1.05 -10.47 -14.71
C ASP A 108 0.00 -9.44 -15.13
N MET A 109 0.05 -9.04 -16.39
CA MET A 109 -0.79 -8.01 -17.00
C MET A 109 -1.99 -8.57 -17.78
N SER A 110 -2.35 -9.84 -17.57
CA SER A 110 -3.50 -10.47 -18.25
C SER A 110 -4.84 -9.83 -17.86
N ASP A 111 -4.95 -9.24 -16.67
CA ASP A 111 -6.12 -8.44 -16.26
C ASP A 111 -5.91 -6.97 -16.65
N VAL A 112 -6.59 -6.55 -17.71
CA VAL A 112 -6.53 -5.18 -18.26
C VAL A 112 -6.80 -4.12 -17.19
N PHE A 113 -7.68 -4.38 -16.23
CA PHE A 113 -7.99 -3.40 -15.19
C PHE A 113 -6.84 -3.13 -14.22
N ARG A 114 -5.79 -3.94 -14.21
CA ARG A 114 -4.64 -3.78 -13.31
C ARG A 114 -3.44 -3.12 -13.99
N GLN A 115 -3.43 -3.13 -15.33
CA GLN A 115 -2.33 -2.60 -16.13
C GLN A 115 -1.99 -1.15 -15.76
N PRO A 116 -2.94 -0.21 -15.57
CA PRO A 116 -2.60 1.17 -15.22
C PRO A 116 -1.76 1.28 -13.93
N SER A 117 -2.19 0.59 -12.86
CA SER A 117 -1.49 0.65 -11.58
C SER A 117 -0.18 -0.14 -11.60
N LEU A 118 -0.14 -1.30 -12.27
CA LEU A 118 1.10 -2.04 -12.44
C LEU A 118 2.14 -1.23 -13.22
N PHE A 119 1.76 -0.62 -14.34
CA PHE A 119 2.67 0.25 -15.10
C PHE A 119 3.16 1.45 -14.28
N TYR A 120 2.30 2.04 -13.46
CA TYR A 120 2.70 3.09 -12.52
C TYR A 120 3.77 2.60 -11.54
N HIS A 121 3.53 1.46 -10.86
CA HIS A 121 4.50 0.92 -9.90
C HIS A 121 5.82 0.50 -10.54
N LEU A 122 5.82 -0.04 -11.77
CA LEU A 122 7.06 -0.31 -12.50
C LEU A 122 7.82 0.99 -12.87
N GLY A 123 7.10 2.05 -13.22
CA GLY A 123 7.70 3.38 -13.45
C GLY A 123 8.32 3.98 -12.18
N VAL A 124 7.69 3.77 -11.03
CA VAL A 124 8.28 4.16 -9.73
C VAL A 124 9.56 3.37 -9.46
N ARG A 125 9.59 2.06 -9.73
CA ARG A 125 10.82 1.25 -9.60
C ARG A 125 11.95 1.80 -10.45
N GLU A 126 11.64 2.14 -11.69
CA GLU A 126 12.60 2.73 -12.60
C GLU A 126 13.21 4.04 -12.04
N SER A 127 12.37 4.90 -11.45
CA SER A 127 12.85 6.13 -10.80
C SER A 127 13.73 5.90 -9.55
N PHE A 128 13.80 4.66 -9.05
CA PHE A 128 14.67 4.26 -7.93
C PHE A 128 15.93 3.52 -8.40
N ASP A 129 16.21 3.55 -9.71
CA ASP A 129 17.27 2.78 -10.39
C ASP A 129 17.04 1.25 -10.35
N MET A 130 15.81 0.81 -10.11
CA MET A 130 15.44 -0.60 -10.04
C MET A 130 14.88 -1.05 -11.40
N ALA A 131 15.80 -1.27 -12.34
CA ALA A 131 15.50 -1.31 -13.77
C ALA A 131 14.87 -2.62 -14.28
N ASN A 132 15.07 -3.78 -13.64
CA ASN A 132 14.62 -5.06 -14.21
C ASN A 132 13.14 -5.31 -13.90
N ASN A 133 12.30 -5.22 -14.93
CA ASN A 133 10.85 -5.34 -14.86
C ASN A 133 10.38 -6.42 -15.84
N VAL A 134 9.73 -7.48 -15.37
CA VAL A 134 9.20 -8.57 -16.19
C VAL A 134 7.67 -8.47 -16.25
N ILE A 135 7.14 -8.39 -17.46
CA ILE A 135 5.71 -8.36 -17.74
C ILE A 135 5.31 -9.69 -18.34
N LEU A 136 4.51 -10.45 -17.59
CA LEU A 136 3.88 -11.67 -18.06
C LEU A 136 2.51 -11.35 -18.66
N TYR A 137 2.14 -12.12 -19.67
CA TYR A 137 0.81 -12.07 -20.26
C TYR A 137 0.38 -13.47 -20.68
N HIS A 138 -0.73 -13.95 -20.12
CA HIS A 138 -1.37 -15.17 -20.58
C HIS A 138 -2.02 -14.88 -21.94
N ASP A 139 -1.42 -15.42 -22.98
CA ASP A 139 -1.69 -15.03 -24.37
C ASP A 139 -3.04 -15.56 -24.87
N MET A 140 -4.10 -14.86 -24.47
CA MET A 140 -5.50 -15.16 -24.81
C MET A 140 -6.04 -14.30 -25.96
N ASP A 141 -5.44 -13.12 -26.15
CA ASP A 141 -5.80 -12.17 -27.20
C ASP A 141 -4.54 -11.61 -27.86
N PRO A 142 -4.28 -11.93 -29.14
CA PRO A 142 -3.09 -11.49 -29.86
C PRO A 142 -2.99 -9.98 -30.04
N ASP A 143 -4.12 -9.28 -30.18
CA ASP A 143 -4.12 -7.83 -30.40
C ASP A 143 -3.68 -7.10 -29.12
N THR A 144 -4.19 -7.53 -27.96
CA THR A 144 -3.70 -7.07 -26.64
C THR A 144 -2.24 -7.46 -26.41
N ALA A 145 -1.81 -8.67 -26.79
CA ALA A 145 -0.41 -9.09 -26.67
C ALA A 145 0.53 -8.18 -27.46
N GLN A 146 0.14 -7.84 -28.70
CA GLN A 146 0.91 -6.94 -29.55
C GLN A 146 0.93 -5.52 -28.99
N SER A 147 -0.21 -5.01 -28.50
CA SER A 147 -0.28 -3.69 -27.85
C SER A 147 0.64 -3.60 -26.63
N LEU A 148 0.66 -4.62 -25.76
CA LEU A 148 1.58 -4.68 -24.62
C LEU A 148 3.04 -4.73 -25.07
N LYS A 149 3.36 -5.51 -26.11
CA LYS A 149 4.70 -5.59 -26.69
C LYS A 149 5.17 -4.24 -27.25
N ASP A 150 4.30 -3.52 -27.94
CA ASP A 150 4.59 -2.20 -28.51
C ASP A 150 4.84 -1.17 -27.39
N MET A 151 4.01 -1.17 -26.34
CA MET A 151 4.23 -0.32 -25.17
C MET A 151 5.55 -0.62 -24.47
N VAL A 152 5.89 -1.90 -24.28
CA VAL A 152 7.17 -2.30 -23.68
C VAL A 152 8.36 -1.86 -24.55
N THR A 153 8.24 -1.98 -25.87
CA THR A 153 9.28 -1.55 -26.82
C THR A 153 9.48 -0.03 -26.76
N GLN A 154 8.39 0.74 -26.70
CA GLN A 154 8.44 2.19 -26.53
C GLN A 154 9.11 2.56 -25.21
N LYS A 155 8.75 1.91 -24.10
CA LYS A 155 9.39 2.14 -22.79
C LYS A 155 10.88 1.89 -22.82
N ASN A 156 11.32 0.73 -23.32
CA ASN A 156 12.75 0.41 -23.43
C ASN A 156 13.54 1.38 -24.34
N THR A 157 12.86 2.09 -25.25
CA THR A 157 13.50 3.10 -26.11
C THR A 157 13.56 4.48 -25.44
N ALA A 158 12.53 4.84 -24.68
CA ALA A 158 12.38 6.14 -24.06
C ALA A 158 13.01 6.24 -22.66
N SER A 159 13.31 5.09 -22.05
CA SER A 159 13.53 4.97 -20.62
C SER A 159 14.77 4.12 -20.31
N SER A 160 15.28 4.22 -19.09
CA SER A 160 16.49 3.52 -18.66
C SER A 160 16.21 2.14 -18.04
N GLY A 161 14.92 1.81 -17.87
CA GLY A 161 14.44 0.52 -17.39
C GLY A 161 14.58 -0.60 -18.41
N ASN A 162 14.86 -1.81 -17.91
CA ASN A 162 14.87 -3.04 -18.69
C ASN A 162 13.53 -3.76 -18.52
N TYR A 163 12.62 -3.55 -19.46
CA TYR A 163 11.33 -4.24 -19.51
C TYR A 163 11.41 -5.50 -20.38
N TYR A 164 11.11 -6.65 -19.78
CA TYR A 164 11.05 -7.95 -20.44
C TYR A 164 9.58 -8.35 -20.61
N PHE A 165 9.10 -8.39 -21.85
CA PHE A 165 7.75 -8.91 -22.14
C PHE A 165 7.82 -10.41 -22.45
N ILE A 166 7.09 -11.22 -21.68
CA ILE A 166 7.06 -12.68 -21.81
C ILE A 166 5.60 -13.13 -21.94
N PRO A 167 5.08 -13.24 -23.18
CA PRO A 167 3.79 -13.88 -23.42
C PRO A 167 3.93 -15.39 -23.19
N TYR A 168 2.95 -15.99 -22.51
CA TYR A 168 2.94 -17.42 -22.22
C TYR A 168 1.59 -18.07 -22.50
N LEU A 169 1.62 -19.36 -22.78
CA LEU A 169 0.45 -20.21 -22.99
C LEU A 169 0.44 -21.35 -21.98
N MET A 170 -0.77 -21.81 -21.64
CA MET A 170 -0.99 -23.02 -20.88
C MET A 170 -1.54 -24.10 -21.81
N THR A 171 -0.83 -25.21 -21.98
CA THR A 171 -1.28 -26.35 -22.77
C THR A 171 -2.32 -27.18 -21.99
N PRO A 172 -3.10 -28.05 -22.66
CA PRO A 172 -3.99 -29.00 -21.99
C PRO A 172 -3.26 -29.99 -21.05
N SER A 173 -1.96 -30.21 -21.27
CA SER A 173 -1.07 -31.01 -20.42
C SER A 173 -0.56 -30.25 -19.18
N ASN A 174 -1.03 -29.02 -18.92
CA ASN A 174 -0.52 -28.11 -17.88
C ASN A 174 0.96 -27.75 -18.05
N GLU A 175 1.44 -27.69 -19.29
CA GLU A 175 2.77 -27.17 -19.61
C GLU A 175 2.68 -25.68 -19.95
N TYR A 176 3.73 -24.95 -19.59
CA TYR A 176 3.80 -23.50 -19.71
C TYR A 176 4.89 -23.14 -20.71
N LEU A 177 4.49 -22.55 -21.83
CA LEU A 177 5.37 -22.28 -22.96
C LEU A 177 5.38 -20.78 -23.28
N CYS A 178 6.55 -20.23 -23.58
CA CYS A 178 6.72 -18.88 -24.12
C CYS A 178 7.06 -18.97 -25.62
N CYS A 179 6.44 -18.14 -26.45
CA CYS A 179 6.75 -18.09 -27.89
C CYS A 179 7.08 -16.65 -28.29
N GLU A 180 8.25 -16.43 -28.90
CA GLU A 180 8.71 -15.08 -29.25
C GLU A 180 8.08 -14.51 -30.53
N ASN A 181 7.64 -15.38 -31.45
CA ASN A 181 7.08 -15.01 -32.75
C ASN A 181 5.60 -15.40 -32.89
N VAL A 182 4.72 -14.48 -32.51
CA VAL A 182 3.25 -14.60 -32.64
C VAL A 182 2.83 -14.87 -34.10
N ALA A 183 3.54 -14.31 -35.09
CA ALA A 183 3.26 -14.52 -36.51
C ALA A 183 3.54 -15.96 -37.00
N GLN A 184 4.62 -16.59 -36.52
CA GLN A 184 4.92 -17.99 -36.83
C GLN A 184 3.96 -18.94 -36.12
N ARG A 185 3.51 -18.59 -34.90
CA ARG A 185 2.43 -19.31 -34.22
C ARG A 185 1.13 -19.28 -35.04
N ARG A 186 0.69 -18.10 -35.51
CA ARG A 186 -0.51 -17.98 -36.38
C ARG A 186 -0.44 -18.94 -37.57
N ALA A 187 0.71 -19.04 -38.24
CA ALA A 187 0.88 -19.96 -39.37
C ALA A 187 0.74 -21.45 -38.97
N SER A 188 1.13 -21.80 -37.75
CA SER A 188 1.02 -23.17 -37.20
C SER A 188 -0.38 -23.55 -36.73
N GLU A 189 -1.18 -22.61 -36.21
CA GLU A 189 -2.55 -22.88 -35.70
C GLU A 189 -3.54 -23.23 -36.82
N TYR A 190 -3.33 -22.70 -38.04
CA TYR A 190 -4.11 -23.06 -39.23
C TYR A 190 -3.73 -24.44 -39.82
N MET A 191 -2.69 -25.09 -39.30
CA MET A 191 -2.19 -26.40 -39.77
C MET A 191 -2.44 -27.48 -38.70
N GLN A 192 -3.56 -28.21 -38.79
CA GLN A 192 -3.84 -29.37 -37.91
C GLN A 192 -3.01 -30.63 -38.30
N PRO A 193 -2.87 -31.69 -37.45
CA PRO A 193 -3.26 -31.85 -36.03
C PRO A 193 -2.08 -32.10 -35.05
N ASN A 194 -0.82 -32.10 -35.51
CA ASN A 194 0.36 -32.36 -34.65
C ASN A 194 0.90 -31.08 -34.00
N TRP A 195 0.17 -30.57 -33.02
CA TRP A 195 0.53 -29.40 -32.22
C TRP A 195 1.94 -29.49 -31.59
N ASP A 196 2.33 -30.66 -31.10
CA ASP A 196 3.60 -30.86 -30.37
C ASP A 196 4.84 -30.77 -31.28
N ASN A 197 4.75 -31.18 -32.54
CA ASN A 197 5.90 -31.21 -33.45
C ASN A 197 6.20 -29.84 -34.10
N LEU A 198 5.21 -28.94 -34.20
CA LEU A 198 5.40 -27.62 -34.82
C LEU A 198 5.85 -26.54 -33.83
N LEU A 199 5.48 -26.65 -32.55
CA LEU A 199 5.81 -25.65 -31.52
C LEU A 199 7.21 -25.83 -30.91
N GLY A 200 7.76 -27.06 -30.90
CA GLY A 200 9.06 -27.36 -30.28
C GLY A 200 10.24 -26.45 -30.71
N PRO A 201 10.34 -26.01 -31.98
CA PRO A 201 11.36 -25.04 -32.39
C PRO A 201 11.00 -23.56 -32.14
N LEU A 202 9.73 -23.25 -31.90
CA LEU A 202 9.18 -21.88 -31.87
C LEU A 202 8.84 -21.38 -30.47
N CYS A 203 8.68 -22.31 -29.52
CA CYS A 203 8.32 -22.04 -28.15
C CYS A 203 9.30 -22.73 -27.19
N VAL A 204 9.64 -22.03 -26.12
CA VAL A 204 10.52 -22.51 -25.07
C VAL A 204 9.73 -22.71 -23.78
N PRO A 205 10.08 -23.70 -22.95
CA PRO A 205 9.50 -23.81 -21.61
C PRO A 205 9.67 -22.51 -20.84
N LEU A 206 8.60 -22.05 -20.18
CA LEU A 206 8.60 -20.79 -19.44
C LEU A 206 9.67 -20.78 -18.33
N VAL A 207 9.94 -21.95 -17.71
CA VAL A 207 11.03 -22.13 -16.73
C VAL A 207 12.37 -21.79 -17.35
N ASP A 208 12.67 -22.31 -18.54
CA ASP A 208 13.96 -22.11 -19.21
C ASP A 208 14.14 -20.65 -19.61
N ARG A 209 13.05 -19.99 -20.04
CA ARG A 209 13.05 -18.55 -20.30
C ARG A 209 13.40 -17.74 -19.07
N PHE A 210 12.82 -18.07 -17.91
CA PHE A 210 13.17 -17.41 -16.65
C PHE A 210 14.61 -17.70 -16.22
N VAL A 211 15.08 -18.96 -16.32
CA VAL A 211 16.46 -19.33 -15.99
C VAL A 211 17.45 -18.48 -16.78
N ASN A 212 17.24 -18.33 -18.09
CA ASN A 212 18.11 -17.51 -18.92
C ASN A 212 18.07 -16.03 -18.51
N LEU A 213 16.88 -15.49 -18.25
CA LEU A 213 16.73 -14.10 -17.79
C LEU A 213 17.44 -13.85 -16.45
N LEU A 214 17.34 -14.78 -15.50
CA LEU A 214 17.96 -14.66 -14.18
C LEU A 214 19.49 -14.69 -14.26
N LYS A 215 20.07 -15.45 -15.20
CA LYS A 215 21.53 -15.50 -15.44
C LYS A 215 22.11 -14.19 -15.97
N ASP A 216 21.35 -13.50 -16.81
CA ASP A 216 21.81 -12.27 -17.45
C ASP A 216 21.83 -11.08 -16.47
N ILE A 217 21.01 -11.14 -15.41
CA ILE A 217 20.88 -10.07 -14.43
C ILE A 217 21.95 -10.19 -13.33
N HIS A 218 22.93 -9.30 -13.40
CA HIS A 218 24.01 -9.25 -12.42
C HIS A 218 23.61 -8.37 -11.22
N VAL A 219 23.76 -8.90 -10.01
CA VAL A 219 23.54 -8.11 -8.79
C VAL A 219 24.73 -7.19 -8.57
N THR A 220 24.55 -5.89 -8.75
CA THR A 220 25.56 -4.91 -8.35
C THR A 220 25.61 -4.87 -6.81
N SER A 221 26.58 -5.58 -6.21
CA SER A 221 26.81 -5.50 -4.77
C SER A 221 27.51 -4.19 -4.45
N CYS A 222 26.75 -3.13 -4.20
CA CYS A 222 27.28 -1.99 -3.49
C CYS A 222 26.51 -1.89 -2.18
N ALA A 223 27.19 -2.07 -1.04
CA ALA A 223 26.66 -1.66 0.26
C ALA A 223 26.70 -0.13 0.27
N SER A 224 25.79 0.49 -0.47
CA SER A 224 25.74 1.93 -0.60
C SER A 224 25.25 2.53 0.72
N TYR A 225 25.69 3.75 1.02
CA TYR A 225 25.15 4.50 2.17
C TYR A 225 23.62 4.64 2.06
N LYS A 226 23.10 4.76 0.82
CA LYS A 226 21.66 4.71 0.51
C LYS A 226 21.00 3.45 1.08
N ASP A 227 21.54 2.26 0.82
CA ASP A 227 20.96 1.00 1.32
C ASP A 227 20.95 0.92 2.85
N THR A 228 21.99 1.45 3.49
CA THR A 228 22.07 1.49 4.97
C THR A 228 20.97 2.39 5.53
N LEU A 229 20.80 3.57 4.94
CA LEU A 229 19.80 4.54 5.37
C LEU A 229 18.36 4.02 5.16
N LEU A 230 18.08 3.40 4.00
CA LEU A 230 16.79 2.77 3.74
C LEU A 230 16.50 1.66 4.77
N ASN A 231 17.50 0.84 5.09
CA ASN A 231 17.36 -0.19 6.13
C ASN A 231 17.12 0.40 7.52
N ASP A 232 17.76 1.53 7.86
CA ASP A 232 17.54 2.22 9.13
C ASP A 232 16.10 2.77 9.24
N ILE A 233 15.56 3.35 8.15
CA ILE A 233 14.16 3.79 8.10
C ILE A 233 13.19 2.62 8.31
N ARG A 234 13.42 1.49 7.61
CA ARG A 234 12.60 0.27 7.78
C ARG A 234 12.64 -0.24 9.22
N LYS A 235 13.84 -0.37 9.79
CA LYS A 235 14.01 -0.79 11.20
C LYS A 235 13.34 0.14 12.19
N ALA A 236 13.34 1.46 11.91
CA ALA A 236 12.64 2.41 12.75
C ALA A 236 11.12 2.17 12.73
N ARG A 237 10.53 1.96 11.54
CA ARG A 237 9.10 1.63 11.39
C ARG A 237 8.71 0.33 12.08
N ASP A 238 9.58 -0.68 12.05
CA ASP A 238 9.31 -1.98 12.68
C ASP A 238 9.37 -1.89 14.22
N LYS A 239 10.24 -1.03 14.76
CA LYS A 239 10.54 -0.98 16.19
C LYS A 239 9.73 0.04 16.95
N TYR A 240 9.39 1.17 16.34
CA TYR A 240 8.80 2.33 17.02
C TYR A 240 7.43 2.70 16.44
N GLN A 241 6.60 3.36 17.24
CA GLN A 241 5.30 3.90 16.81
C GLN A 241 5.06 5.30 17.40
N GLY A 242 4.14 6.05 16.81
CA GLY A 242 3.74 7.37 17.32
C GLY A 242 4.92 8.33 17.51
N GLU A 243 4.99 8.96 18.68
CA GLU A 243 6.00 9.98 19.00
C GLU A 243 7.44 9.41 19.04
N GLU A 244 7.61 8.15 19.43
CA GLU A 244 8.93 7.50 19.44
C GLU A 244 9.48 7.34 18.02
N LEU A 245 8.61 6.96 17.08
CA LEU A 245 8.97 6.87 15.67
C LEU A 245 9.28 8.26 15.10
N ALA A 246 8.51 9.30 15.46
CA ALA A 246 8.79 10.67 15.04
C ALA A 246 10.19 11.15 15.47
N LYS A 247 10.59 10.83 16.71
CA LYS A 247 11.92 11.13 17.25
C LYS A 247 13.02 10.40 16.48
N GLU A 248 12.84 9.11 16.20
CA GLU A 248 13.84 8.34 15.45
C GLU A 248 13.97 8.83 14.00
N LEU A 249 12.86 9.09 13.31
CA LEU A 249 12.87 9.66 11.96
C LEU A 249 13.58 11.02 11.90
N SER A 250 13.42 11.85 12.93
CA SER A 250 14.14 13.12 13.04
C SER A 250 15.67 12.92 13.15
N ARG A 251 16.12 11.90 13.90
CA ARG A 251 17.55 11.54 13.99
C ARG A 251 18.09 11.02 12.66
N ILE A 252 17.30 10.22 11.94
CA ILE A 252 17.65 9.73 10.61
C ILE A 252 17.75 10.90 9.62
N LYS A 253 16.78 11.84 9.63
CA LYS A 253 16.79 13.03 8.77
C LYS A 253 18.05 13.88 8.96
N LEU A 254 18.48 14.11 10.21
CA LEU A 254 19.74 14.81 10.51
C LEU A 254 20.96 14.17 9.85
N ARG A 255 20.99 12.85 9.68
CA ARG A 255 22.09 12.17 8.97
C ARG A 255 22.04 12.41 7.47
N ILE A 256 20.84 12.58 6.91
CA ILE A 256 20.63 12.88 5.48
C ILE A 256 21.12 14.28 5.16
N ASP A 257 20.75 15.28 5.98
CA ASP A 257 21.15 16.67 5.79
C ASP A 257 22.69 16.87 5.77
N ASN A 258 23.44 15.93 6.35
CA ASN A 258 24.91 15.94 6.40
C ASN A 258 25.58 15.12 5.28
N THR A 259 24.81 14.53 4.36
CA THR A 259 25.32 13.65 3.29
C THR A 259 24.69 13.98 1.95
N GLU A 260 25.46 13.96 0.85
CA GLU A 260 24.95 14.20 -0.52
C GLU A 260 24.06 13.07 -1.08
N VAL A 261 23.49 12.21 -0.21
CA VAL A 261 22.73 11.01 -0.61
C VAL A 261 21.23 11.26 -0.39
N LEU A 262 20.68 12.20 -1.15
CA LEU A 262 19.23 12.41 -1.23
C LEU A 262 18.72 11.86 -2.56
N THR A 263 18.03 10.72 -2.50
CA THR A 263 17.43 10.04 -3.64
C THR A 263 15.93 9.89 -3.46
N GLN A 264 15.21 9.65 -4.56
CA GLN A 264 13.74 9.62 -4.55
C GLN A 264 13.18 8.53 -3.62
N ASP A 265 13.79 7.36 -3.58
CA ASP A 265 13.41 6.24 -2.70
C ASP A 265 13.55 6.57 -1.20
N ILE A 266 14.57 7.31 -0.79
CA ILE A 266 14.75 7.79 0.59
C ILE A 266 13.62 8.75 0.95
N VAL A 267 13.33 9.73 0.09
CA VAL A 267 12.27 10.73 0.32
C VAL A 267 10.92 10.05 0.45
N ILE A 268 10.60 9.14 -0.46
CA ILE A 268 9.35 8.36 -0.43
C ILE A 268 9.25 7.51 0.84
N ASN A 269 10.34 6.86 1.26
CA ASN A 269 10.35 6.08 2.50
C ASN A 269 10.12 6.94 3.75
N LEU A 270 10.68 8.15 3.81
CA LEU A 270 10.39 9.11 4.86
C LEU A 270 8.91 9.55 4.82
N LEU A 271 8.38 9.87 3.65
CA LEU A 271 6.98 10.26 3.48
C LEU A 271 6.01 9.15 3.93
N PHE A 272 6.28 7.89 3.61
CA PHE A 272 5.51 6.76 4.15
C PHE A 272 5.61 6.67 5.67
N SER A 273 6.81 6.84 6.22
CA SER A 273 7.02 6.74 7.66
C SER A 273 6.28 7.84 8.43
N TYR A 274 6.31 9.09 7.94
CA TYR A 274 5.54 10.20 8.50
C TYR A 274 4.03 10.01 8.33
N ARG A 275 3.58 9.48 7.18
CA ARG A 275 2.16 9.15 6.94
C ARG A 275 1.64 8.15 7.98
N ASP A 276 2.42 7.12 8.28
CA ASP A 276 2.02 6.04 9.18
C ASP A 276 1.79 6.56 10.62
N ILE A 277 2.49 7.63 11.02
CA ILE A 277 2.27 8.36 12.29
C ILE A 277 1.41 9.63 12.17
N GLN A 278 0.88 9.92 10.97
CA GLN A 278 0.07 11.11 10.67
C GLN A 278 0.77 12.45 10.91
N ASP A 279 2.10 12.49 10.79
CA ASP A 279 2.86 13.73 10.84
C ASP A 279 2.85 14.43 9.48
N TYR A 280 1.65 14.91 9.10
CA TYR A 280 1.44 15.59 7.81
C TYR A 280 2.22 16.91 7.71
N ASP A 281 2.53 17.54 8.84
CA ASP A 281 3.34 18.75 8.86
C ASP A 281 4.81 18.43 8.53
N ALA A 282 5.39 17.36 9.09
CA ALA A 282 6.72 16.91 8.69
C ALA A 282 6.80 16.49 7.22
N MET A 283 5.75 15.84 6.68
CA MET A 283 5.68 15.52 5.24
C MET A 283 5.72 16.78 4.37
N VAL A 284 4.89 17.78 4.69
CA VAL A 284 4.85 19.06 3.96
C VAL A 284 6.19 19.79 4.04
N LYS A 285 6.75 19.90 5.25
CA LYS A 285 8.05 20.55 5.47
C LYS A 285 9.19 19.85 4.75
N LEU A 286 9.18 18.51 4.69
CA LEU A 286 10.21 17.74 3.97
C LEU A 286 10.21 18.13 2.49
N VAL A 287 9.06 18.08 1.82
CA VAL A 287 8.98 18.39 0.38
C VAL A 287 9.31 19.85 0.10
N GLN A 288 8.81 20.77 0.92
CA GLN A 288 9.15 22.20 0.80
C GLN A 288 10.64 22.46 1.00
N THR A 289 11.31 21.73 1.91
CA THR A 289 12.76 21.86 2.08
C THR A 289 13.51 21.40 0.84
N ILE A 290 13.07 20.30 0.22
CA ILE A 290 13.67 19.76 -1.00
C ILE A 290 13.48 20.73 -2.18
N GLU A 291 12.30 21.33 -2.31
CA GLU A 291 11.98 22.34 -3.34
C GLU A 291 12.90 23.58 -3.26
N MET A 292 13.41 23.90 -2.08
CA MET A 292 14.35 25.00 -1.87
C MET A 292 15.81 24.64 -2.22
N LEU A 293 16.13 23.37 -2.45
CA LEU A 293 17.49 22.96 -2.81
C LEU A 293 17.77 23.30 -4.28
N PRO A 294 18.85 24.07 -4.57
CA PRO A 294 19.18 24.41 -5.94
C PRO A 294 19.50 23.14 -6.73
N THR A 295 19.10 23.11 -8.00
CA THR A 295 19.38 21.99 -8.93
C THR A 295 18.80 20.63 -8.55
N CYS A 296 17.95 20.54 -7.52
CA CYS A 296 17.25 19.32 -7.13
C CYS A 296 15.83 19.30 -7.69
N ASP A 297 15.51 18.34 -8.55
CA ASP A 297 14.19 18.15 -9.16
C ASP A 297 13.34 17.08 -8.46
N LEU A 298 13.80 16.57 -7.31
CA LEU A 298 13.10 15.53 -6.57
C LEU A 298 11.69 15.97 -6.14
N ALA A 299 11.51 17.24 -5.77
CA ALA A 299 10.19 17.77 -5.39
C ALA A 299 9.18 17.76 -6.55
N ASP A 300 9.67 17.75 -7.79
CA ASP A 300 8.83 17.73 -9.00
C ASP A 300 8.40 16.33 -9.41
N GLN A 301 8.97 15.29 -8.79
CA GLN A 301 8.64 13.91 -9.12
C GLN A 301 7.18 13.59 -8.78
N PRO A 302 6.38 13.01 -9.71
CA PRO A 302 4.93 12.84 -9.54
C PRO A 302 4.53 12.11 -8.25
N MET A 303 5.31 11.13 -7.82
CA MET A 303 5.03 10.38 -6.59
C MET A 303 5.27 11.23 -5.33
N ILE A 304 6.29 12.08 -5.32
CA ILE A 304 6.56 13.01 -4.22
C ILE A 304 5.46 14.08 -4.18
N GLN A 305 5.09 14.64 -5.34
CA GLN A 305 3.97 15.59 -5.46
C GLN A 305 2.63 14.99 -5.01
N PHE A 306 2.36 13.71 -5.31
CA PHE A 306 1.18 13.01 -4.83
C PHE A 306 1.12 12.96 -3.30
N HIS A 307 2.21 12.53 -2.65
CA HIS A 307 2.26 12.47 -1.19
C HIS A 307 2.27 13.84 -0.52
N TYR A 308 2.85 14.84 -1.17
CA TYR A 308 2.80 16.24 -0.75
C TYR A 308 1.36 16.77 -0.75
N ALA A 309 0.64 16.63 -1.86
CA ALA A 309 -0.76 17.04 -1.97
C ALA A 309 -1.66 16.28 -1.00
N PHE A 310 -1.41 14.98 -0.81
CA PHE A 310 -2.08 14.20 0.23
C PHE A 310 -1.86 14.80 1.62
N ALA A 311 -0.62 15.10 1.99
CA ALA A 311 -0.29 15.67 3.30
C ALA A 311 -0.91 17.05 3.50
N LEU A 312 -0.83 17.94 2.50
CA LEU A 312 -1.50 19.25 2.51
C LEU A 312 -3.00 19.11 2.78
N ASN A 313 -3.70 18.26 2.02
CA ASN A 313 -5.13 18.05 2.20
C ASN A 313 -5.50 17.57 3.62
N ARG A 314 -4.66 16.71 4.20
CA ARG A 314 -4.87 16.15 5.54
C ARG A 314 -4.50 17.12 6.66
N ARG A 315 -3.47 17.95 6.47
CA ARG A 315 -3.04 18.99 7.42
C ARG A 315 -4.06 20.12 7.49
N ASN A 316 -4.65 20.50 6.35
CA ASN A 316 -5.73 21.47 6.23
C ASN A 316 -5.47 22.81 6.93
N SER A 317 -4.24 23.33 6.85
CA SER A 317 -3.96 24.72 7.21
C SER A 317 -4.55 25.66 6.14
N PRO A 318 -4.78 26.96 6.45
CA PRO A 318 -5.35 27.89 5.47
C PRO A 318 -4.58 27.89 4.13
N GLY A 319 -5.26 27.57 3.03
CA GLY A 319 -4.68 27.48 1.69
C GLY A 319 -4.11 26.11 1.29
N ASP A 320 -4.01 25.16 2.22
CA ASP A 320 -3.40 23.85 1.95
C ASP A 320 -4.18 23.06 0.90
N ARG A 321 -5.52 23.08 0.92
CA ARG A 321 -6.34 22.29 0.00
C ARG A 321 -6.35 22.87 -1.41
N GLU A 322 -6.35 24.20 -1.53
CA GLU A 322 -6.18 24.89 -2.80
C GLU A 322 -4.80 24.54 -3.40
N GLN A 323 -3.75 24.54 -2.58
CA GLN A 323 -2.41 24.14 -3.01
C GLN A 323 -2.37 22.67 -3.40
N ALA A 324 -2.93 21.77 -2.60
CA ALA A 324 -2.99 20.33 -2.89
C ALA A 324 -3.65 20.07 -4.25
N LEU A 325 -4.76 20.76 -4.53
CA LEU A 325 -5.46 20.65 -5.79
C LEU A 325 -4.63 21.17 -6.96
N ARG A 326 -3.98 22.34 -6.81
CA ARG A 326 -3.09 22.89 -7.85
C ARG A 326 -1.98 21.90 -8.23
N VAL A 327 -1.30 21.35 -7.21
CA VAL A 327 -0.23 20.37 -7.40
C VAL A 327 -0.75 19.15 -8.16
N MET A 328 -1.87 18.55 -7.73
CA MET A 328 -2.38 17.35 -8.39
C MET A 328 -2.88 17.59 -9.81
N LEU A 329 -3.51 18.74 -10.07
CA LEU A 329 -3.93 19.08 -11.43
C LEU A 329 -2.73 19.27 -12.36
N GLN A 330 -1.62 19.84 -11.87
CA GLN A 330 -0.38 19.97 -12.62
C GLN A 330 0.25 18.59 -12.92
N VAL A 331 0.32 17.69 -11.91
CA VAL A 331 0.78 16.30 -12.09
C VAL A 331 -0.03 15.60 -13.19
N LEU A 332 -1.36 15.73 -13.17
CA LEU A 332 -2.24 15.08 -14.14
C LEU A 332 -2.15 15.68 -15.55
N GLN A 333 -1.65 16.91 -15.69
CA GLN A 333 -1.41 17.54 -16.99
C GLN A 333 -0.09 17.09 -17.62
N SER A 334 0.93 16.83 -16.80
CA SER A 334 2.27 16.42 -17.27
C SER A 334 2.49 14.91 -17.31
N CYS A 335 1.73 14.15 -16.52
CA CYS A 335 1.85 12.69 -16.46
C CYS A 335 1.14 12.03 -17.63
N GLU A 336 1.89 11.34 -18.50
CA GLU A 336 1.35 10.63 -19.66
C GLU A 336 0.44 9.46 -19.26
N HIS A 337 0.80 8.75 -18.19
CA HIS A 337 0.13 7.53 -17.72
C HIS A 337 -0.23 7.65 -16.22
N PRO A 338 -1.19 8.51 -15.85
CA PRO A 338 -1.53 8.75 -14.46
C PRO A 338 -2.18 7.53 -13.82
N ALA A 339 -1.77 7.23 -12.58
CA ALA A 339 -2.38 6.15 -11.81
C ALA A 339 -3.83 6.48 -11.42
N PRO A 340 -4.72 5.48 -11.29
CA PRO A 340 -6.09 5.66 -10.80
C PRO A 340 -6.18 6.46 -9.49
N ASP A 341 -5.21 6.26 -8.60
CA ASP A 341 -5.14 6.94 -7.30
C ASP A 341 -4.88 8.44 -7.41
N MET A 342 -4.20 8.91 -8.46
CA MET A 342 -4.01 10.34 -8.71
C MET A 342 -5.35 11.03 -8.97
N PHE A 343 -6.24 10.40 -9.76
CA PHE A 343 -7.61 10.88 -9.96
C PHE A 343 -8.39 10.84 -8.65
N CYS A 344 -8.26 9.75 -7.88
CA CYS A 344 -8.97 9.60 -6.63
C CYS A 344 -8.51 10.59 -5.55
N LEU A 345 -7.26 11.04 -5.58
CA LEU A 345 -6.76 12.10 -4.70
C LEU A 345 -7.38 13.46 -5.05
N CYS A 346 -7.51 13.81 -6.33
CA CYS A 346 -8.30 14.98 -6.73
C CYS A 346 -9.74 14.88 -6.22
N GLY A 347 -10.39 13.74 -6.44
CA GLY A 347 -11.75 13.48 -5.94
C GLY A 347 -11.84 13.61 -4.42
N ARG A 348 -10.82 13.15 -3.71
CA ARG A 348 -10.70 13.22 -2.26
C ARG A 348 -10.58 14.67 -1.77
N ILE A 349 -9.72 15.48 -2.39
CA ILE A 349 -9.53 16.89 -2.03
C ILE A 349 -10.85 17.65 -2.23
N TYR A 350 -11.51 17.50 -3.38
CA TYR A 350 -12.82 18.11 -3.62
C TYR A 350 -13.89 17.64 -2.64
N LYS A 351 -13.92 16.34 -2.30
CA LYS A 351 -14.83 15.79 -1.30
C LYS A 351 -14.59 16.41 0.07
N ASP A 352 -13.34 16.52 0.48
CA ASP A 352 -12.99 17.12 1.78
C ASP A 352 -13.38 18.61 1.78
N ILE A 353 -13.16 19.39 0.71
CA ILE A 353 -13.64 20.79 0.59
C ILE A 353 -15.17 20.86 0.72
N PHE A 354 -15.90 19.96 0.07
CA PHE A 354 -17.34 19.85 0.21
C PHE A 354 -17.77 19.56 1.66
N LEU A 355 -17.07 18.66 2.36
CA LEU A 355 -17.35 18.35 3.77
C LEU A 355 -17.10 19.55 4.68
N ASP A 356 -16.00 20.29 4.50
CA ASP A 356 -15.69 21.49 5.29
C ASP A 356 -16.71 22.62 5.08
N SER A 357 -17.45 22.60 3.96
CA SER A 357 -18.54 23.53 3.69
C SER A 357 -19.87 23.16 4.39
N ASP A 358 -19.84 22.25 5.37
CA ASP A 358 -21.03 21.58 5.94
C ASP A 358 -21.92 20.93 4.87
N CYS A 359 -21.30 20.34 3.85
CA CYS A 359 -22.00 19.76 2.70
C CYS A 359 -22.85 20.75 1.89
N LYS A 360 -22.49 22.04 1.85
CA LYS A 360 -23.22 23.09 1.09
C LYS A 360 -22.65 23.32 -0.31
N ASP A 361 -21.35 23.08 -0.53
CA ASP A 361 -20.66 23.33 -1.80
C ASP A 361 -20.90 22.21 -2.83
N THR A 362 -22.06 22.28 -3.49
CA THR A 362 -22.46 21.30 -4.51
C THR A 362 -21.55 21.29 -5.74
N LYS A 363 -20.84 22.39 -6.04
CA LYS A 363 -19.90 22.44 -7.15
C LYS A 363 -18.70 21.54 -6.88
N ASN A 364 -18.13 21.62 -5.69
CA ASN A 364 -17.02 20.75 -5.31
C ASN A 364 -17.45 19.30 -5.08
N ARG A 365 -18.68 19.05 -4.62
CA ARG A 365 -19.28 17.70 -4.67
C ARG A 365 -19.27 17.14 -6.10
N ASP A 366 -19.73 17.91 -7.08
CA ASP A 366 -19.85 17.44 -8.47
C ASP A 366 -18.47 17.26 -9.12
N ASN A 367 -17.49 18.11 -8.80
CA ASN A 367 -16.09 17.88 -9.17
C ASN A 367 -15.55 16.57 -8.57
N ALA A 368 -15.82 16.31 -7.28
CA ALA A 368 -15.41 15.07 -6.64
C ALA A 368 -15.98 13.83 -7.37
N ILE A 369 -17.27 13.88 -7.75
CA ILE A 369 -17.93 12.83 -8.55
C ILE A 369 -17.19 12.61 -9.86
N GLN A 370 -16.86 13.66 -10.61
CA GLN A 370 -16.15 13.54 -11.89
C GLN A 370 -14.78 12.87 -11.73
N TRP A 371 -14.02 13.25 -10.71
CA TRP A 371 -12.68 12.68 -10.47
C TRP A 371 -12.72 11.23 -10.01
N TYR A 372 -13.61 10.89 -9.09
CA TYR A 372 -13.79 9.48 -8.70
C TYR A 372 -14.33 8.63 -9.85
N ARG A 373 -15.18 9.18 -10.72
CA ARG A 373 -15.65 8.51 -11.94
C ARG A 373 -14.49 8.19 -12.88
N LYS A 374 -13.62 9.16 -13.18
CA LYS A 374 -12.42 8.93 -14.00
C LYS A 374 -11.53 7.81 -13.44
N GLY A 375 -11.24 7.86 -12.14
CA GLY A 375 -10.45 6.81 -11.48
C GLY A 375 -11.11 5.43 -11.55
N PHE A 376 -12.43 5.36 -11.36
CA PHE A 376 -13.19 4.11 -11.41
C PHE A 376 -13.34 3.54 -12.83
N GLU A 377 -13.46 4.40 -13.85
CA GLU A 377 -13.51 4.00 -15.26
C GLU A 377 -12.16 3.46 -15.73
N LEU A 378 -11.05 4.07 -15.27
CA LEU A 378 -9.69 3.61 -15.58
C LEU A 378 -9.37 2.27 -14.91
N GLN A 379 -9.63 2.16 -13.60
CA GLN A 379 -9.45 0.94 -12.82
C GLN A 379 -10.53 0.84 -11.73
N PRO A 380 -11.53 -0.06 -11.90
CA PRO A 380 -12.57 -0.23 -10.90
C PRO A 380 -12.01 -0.80 -9.59
N THR A 381 -11.93 0.02 -8.54
CA THR A 381 -11.55 -0.40 -7.18
C THR A 381 -12.71 -0.21 -6.21
N LEU A 382 -12.63 -0.88 -5.05
CA LEU A 382 -13.59 -0.65 -3.97
C LEU A 382 -13.55 0.81 -3.51
N TYR A 383 -12.34 1.37 -3.37
CA TYR A 383 -12.15 2.74 -2.91
C TYR A 383 -12.80 3.77 -3.85
N SER A 384 -12.50 3.75 -5.15
CA SER A 384 -13.07 4.71 -6.10
C SER A 384 -14.57 4.50 -6.26
N GLY A 385 -15.03 3.24 -6.36
CA GLY A 385 -16.45 2.92 -6.52
C GLY A 385 -17.31 3.28 -5.31
N ILE A 386 -16.82 3.08 -4.09
CA ILE A 386 -17.55 3.44 -2.86
C ILE A 386 -17.67 4.95 -2.74
N ASN A 387 -16.58 5.69 -2.92
CA ASN A 387 -16.63 7.15 -2.84
C ASN A 387 -17.54 7.74 -3.94
N LEU A 388 -17.46 7.20 -5.16
CA LEU A 388 -18.37 7.57 -6.25
C LEU A 388 -19.82 7.30 -5.89
N ALA A 389 -20.15 6.10 -5.42
CA ALA A 389 -21.51 5.72 -5.03
C ALA A 389 -22.07 6.62 -3.91
N VAL A 390 -21.27 6.88 -2.87
CA VAL A 390 -21.64 7.77 -1.77
C VAL A 390 -21.94 9.17 -2.29
N LEU A 391 -21.07 9.75 -3.13
CA LEU A 391 -21.27 11.10 -3.65
C LEU A 391 -22.46 11.20 -4.62
N LEU A 392 -22.75 10.16 -5.41
CA LEU A 392 -23.96 10.11 -6.24
C LEU A 392 -25.23 10.12 -5.38
N ILE A 393 -25.23 9.42 -4.23
CA ILE A 393 -26.33 9.47 -3.25
C ILE A 393 -26.45 10.87 -2.65
N VAL A 394 -25.33 11.50 -2.30
CA VAL A 394 -25.30 12.91 -1.82
C VAL A 394 -25.82 13.88 -2.89
N ALA A 395 -25.64 13.57 -4.17
CA ALA A 395 -26.23 14.30 -5.29
C ALA A 395 -27.73 14.00 -5.53
N GLY A 396 -28.35 13.20 -4.67
CA GLY A 396 -29.78 12.87 -4.72
C GLY A 396 -30.13 11.64 -5.57
N GLN A 397 -29.13 10.91 -6.08
CA GLN A 397 -29.39 9.67 -6.80
C GLN A 397 -29.77 8.52 -5.86
N GLN A 398 -30.53 7.57 -6.37
CA GLN A 398 -30.98 6.37 -5.64
C GLN A 398 -30.71 5.12 -6.46
N PHE A 399 -30.49 3.98 -5.81
CA PHE A 399 -30.19 2.72 -6.52
C PHE A 399 -31.37 2.25 -7.37
N GLU A 400 -32.59 2.59 -6.98
CA GLU A 400 -33.83 2.24 -7.66
C GLU A 400 -33.99 2.99 -8.99
N THR A 401 -33.46 4.23 -9.09
CA THR A 401 -33.68 5.12 -10.23
C THR A 401 -32.44 5.35 -11.08
N SER A 402 -31.23 5.26 -10.52
CA SER A 402 -29.98 5.54 -11.22
C SER A 402 -29.35 4.27 -11.82
N ILE A 403 -29.25 4.23 -13.15
CA ILE A 403 -28.56 3.16 -13.88
C ILE A 403 -27.06 3.13 -13.53
N GLU A 404 -26.44 4.30 -13.42
CA GLU A 404 -25.02 4.43 -13.06
C GLU A 404 -24.76 3.81 -11.69
N LEU A 405 -25.56 4.20 -10.69
CA LEU A 405 -25.40 3.72 -9.31
C LEU A 405 -25.63 2.19 -9.21
N ARG A 406 -26.56 1.63 -9.98
CA ARG A 406 -26.73 0.16 -10.08
C ARG A 406 -25.53 -0.54 -10.68
N LYS A 407 -24.95 0.00 -11.77
CA LYS A 407 -23.74 -0.57 -12.39
C LYS A 407 -22.56 -0.56 -11.42
N ILE A 408 -22.38 0.55 -10.70
CA ILE A 408 -21.37 0.66 -9.64
C ILE A 408 -21.64 -0.38 -8.55
N GLY A 409 -22.88 -0.51 -8.07
CA GLY A 409 -23.26 -1.51 -7.07
C GLY A 409 -22.94 -2.96 -7.48
N VAL A 410 -23.25 -3.34 -8.73
CA VAL A 410 -22.90 -4.67 -9.27
C VAL A 410 -21.38 -4.88 -9.28
N ARG A 411 -20.62 -3.86 -9.71
CA ARG A 411 -19.15 -3.95 -9.76
C ARG A 411 -18.54 -4.02 -8.36
N LEU A 412 -19.06 -3.26 -7.39
CA LEU A 412 -18.64 -3.33 -5.99
C LEU A 412 -18.90 -4.70 -5.38
N ASN A 413 -20.06 -5.30 -5.64
CA ASN A 413 -20.37 -6.66 -5.19
C ASN A 413 -19.42 -7.69 -5.79
N SER A 414 -19.08 -7.57 -7.09
CA SER A 414 -18.08 -8.43 -7.74
C SER A 414 -16.69 -8.26 -7.12
N LEU A 415 -16.25 -7.02 -6.89
CA LEU A 415 -14.98 -6.69 -6.25
C LEU A 415 -14.88 -7.27 -4.83
N LEU A 416 -15.91 -7.11 -4.01
CA LEU A 416 -15.96 -7.72 -2.67
C LEU A 416 -16.00 -9.24 -2.74
N GLY A 417 -16.75 -9.82 -3.68
CA GLY A 417 -16.82 -11.26 -3.88
C GLY A 417 -15.45 -11.89 -4.16
N ARG A 418 -14.55 -11.18 -4.85
CA ARG A 418 -13.16 -11.61 -5.06
C ARG A 418 -12.33 -11.64 -3.78
N LYS A 419 -12.64 -10.79 -2.80
CA LYS A 419 -11.96 -10.75 -1.49
C LYS A 419 -12.34 -11.92 -0.58
N GLY A 420 -13.43 -12.62 -0.88
CA GLY A 420 -13.90 -13.76 -0.11
C GLY A 420 -14.88 -13.38 0.99
N SER A 421 -15.11 -14.29 1.93
CA SER A 421 -16.09 -14.08 3.00
C SER A 421 -15.51 -13.24 4.13
N LEU A 422 -16.37 -12.45 4.79
CA LEU A 422 -15.97 -11.53 5.86
C LEU A 422 -15.20 -12.24 6.98
N GLU A 423 -15.55 -13.49 7.30
CA GLU A 423 -14.91 -14.28 8.36
C GLU A 423 -13.44 -14.54 8.06
N LYS A 424 -13.07 -14.67 6.78
CA LYS A 424 -11.69 -14.95 6.33
C LYS A 424 -10.87 -13.69 6.02
N MET A 425 -11.50 -12.51 5.94
CA MET A 425 -10.79 -11.25 5.67
C MET A 425 -9.93 -10.83 6.87
N ASN A 426 -8.62 -10.74 6.73
CA ASN A 426 -7.72 -10.36 7.84
C ASN A 426 -7.06 -8.98 7.63
N ASN A 427 -7.43 -8.27 6.57
CA ASN A 427 -6.95 -6.92 6.28
C ASN A 427 -8.01 -5.89 6.68
N TYR A 428 -7.62 -4.90 7.51
CA TYR A 428 -8.52 -3.84 7.97
C TYR A 428 -9.10 -3.02 6.82
N TRP A 429 -8.35 -2.85 5.72
CA TRP A 429 -8.77 -2.11 4.54
C TRP A 429 -9.95 -2.81 3.86
N ASP A 430 -9.81 -4.11 3.58
CA ASP A 430 -10.88 -4.89 2.95
C ASP A 430 -12.13 -4.93 3.84
N VAL A 431 -11.95 -5.08 5.15
CA VAL A 431 -13.06 -5.08 6.11
C VAL A 431 -13.76 -3.71 6.19
N GLY A 432 -13.03 -2.60 6.18
CA GLY A 432 -13.63 -1.26 6.21
C GLY A 432 -14.35 -0.89 4.90
N GLN A 433 -13.86 -1.34 3.75
CA GLN A 433 -14.60 -1.22 2.48
C GLN A 433 -15.87 -2.10 2.52
N PHE A 434 -15.78 -3.34 3.00
CA PHE A 434 -16.92 -4.24 3.19
C PHE A 434 -17.98 -3.63 4.12
N PHE A 435 -17.55 -3.00 5.21
CA PHE A 435 -18.43 -2.28 6.14
C PHE A 435 -19.18 -1.15 5.42
N THR A 436 -18.47 -0.32 4.66
CA THR A 436 -19.08 0.81 3.94
C THR A 436 -20.06 0.34 2.86
N VAL A 437 -19.74 -0.73 2.12
CA VAL A 437 -20.68 -1.31 1.15
C VAL A 437 -21.89 -1.93 1.83
N SER A 438 -21.72 -2.58 2.98
CA SER A 438 -22.86 -3.11 3.77
C SER A 438 -23.80 -1.97 4.20
N MET A 439 -23.24 -0.82 4.57
CA MET A 439 -24.02 0.40 4.87
C MET A 439 -24.71 0.97 3.62
N LEU A 440 -24.04 1.00 2.47
CA LEU A 440 -24.63 1.36 1.18
C LEU A 440 -25.75 0.40 0.75
N ALA A 441 -25.66 -0.89 1.10
CA ALA A 441 -26.68 -1.90 0.81
C ALA A 441 -27.80 -1.96 1.87
N ASN A 442 -27.67 -1.24 2.99
CA ASN A 442 -28.54 -1.36 4.17
C ASN A 442 -28.57 -2.78 4.78
N ASP A 443 -27.48 -3.54 4.65
CA ASP A 443 -27.30 -4.88 5.24
C ASP A 443 -26.78 -4.73 6.67
N ILE A 444 -27.70 -4.42 7.60
CA ILE A 444 -27.38 -4.15 9.01
C ILE A 444 -26.64 -5.31 9.69
N PRO A 445 -27.05 -6.59 9.54
CA PRO A 445 -26.33 -7.69 10.17
C PRO A 445 -24.86 -7.78 9.72
N LYS A 446 -24.59 -7.64 8.42
CA LYS A 446 -23.21 -7.65 7.91
C LYS A 446 -22.43 -6.41 8.31
N ALA A 447 -23.09 -5.25 8.36
CA ALA A 447 -22.46 -4.00 8.79
C ALA A 447 -21.97 -4.10 10.26
N VAL A 448 -22.77 -4.66 11.16
CA VAL A 448 -22.39 -4.91 12.57
C VAL A 448 -21.19 -5.85 12.66
N GLN A 449 -21.22 -6.99 11.95
CA GLN A 449 -20.11 -7.95 11.95
C GLN A 449 -18.82 -7.33 11.41
N ALA A 450 -18.92 -6.53 10.34
CA ALA A 450 -17.78 -5.87 9.72
C ALA A 450 -17.19 -4.80 10.64
N ALA A 451 -18.02 -4.03 11.33
CA ALA A 451 -17.57 -3.01 12.27
C ALA A 451 -16.87 -3.63 13.51
N GLU A 452 -17.42 -4.71 14.07
CA GLU A 452 -16.76 -5.46 15.15
C GLU A 452 -15.41 -6.02 14.70
N LYS A 453 -15.36 -6.60 13.49
CA LYS A 453 -14.11 -7.14 12.94
C LYS A 453 -13.09 -6.04 12.67
N LEU A 454 -13.53 -4.90 12.15
CA LEU A 454 -12.69 -3.73 11.92
C LEU A 454 -12.07 -3.25 13.23
N PHE A 455 -12.84 -3.16 14.31
CA PHE A 455 -12.34 -2.82 15.64
C PHE A 455 -11.22 -3.78 16.09
N LYS A 456 -11.43 -5.10 15.96
CA LYS A 456 -10.44 -6.11 16.34
C LYS A 456 -9.13 -6.03 15.53
N LEU A 457 -9.20 -5.58 14.28
CA LEU A 457 -8.04 -5.41 13.40
C LEU A 457 -7.23 -4.14 13.67
N LYS A 458 -7.69 -3.25 14.56
CA LYS A 458 -6.97 -2.03 14.98
C LYS A 458 -6.43 -1.20 13.79
N PRO A 459 -7.28 -0.78 12.85
CA PRO A 459 -6.87 0.04 11.71
C PRO A 459 -6.19 1.34 12.16
N PRO A 460 -5.28 1.88 11.34
CA PRO A 460 -4.70 3.18 11.60
C PRO A 460 -5.77 4.28 11.53
N ILE A 461 -5.66 5.26 12.42
CA ILE A 461 -6.67 6.32 12.61
C ILE A 461 -6.90 7.14 11.31
N TRP A 462 -5.86 7.36 10.50
CA TRP A 462 -6.00 8.08 9.23
C TRP A 462 -7.00 7.41 8.28
N TYR A 463 -7.02 6.07 8.29
CA TYR A 463 -7.95 5.27 7.48
C TYR A 463 -9.36 5.33 8.06
N LEU A 464 -9.49 5.14 9.37
CA LEU A 464 -10.79 5.24 10.06
C LEU A 464 -11.48 6.58 9.80
N ARG A 465 -10.72 7.70 9.80
CA ARG A 465 -11.27 9.02 9.45
C ARG A 465 -11.92 9.04 8.07
N SER A 466 -11.36 8.34 7.09
CA SER A 466 -11.93 8.26 5.74
C SER A 466 -13.20 7.42 5.69
N VAL A 467 -13.25 6.33 6.48
CA VAL A 467 -14.44 5.49 6.64
C VAL A 467 -15.55 6.29 7.34
N VAL A 468 -15.26 6.96 8.45
CA VAL A 468 -16.21 7.81 9.21
C VAL A 468 -16.88 8.84 8.32
N GLN A 469 -16.13 9.58 7.51
CA GLN A 469 -16.70 10.59 6.61
C GLN A 469 -17.70 9.98 5.61
N ASN A 470 -17.38 8.83 5.03
CA ASN A 470 -18.30 8.16 4.10
C ASN A 470 -19.56 7.68 4.83
N LEU A 471 -19.42 7.16 6.04
CA LEU A 471 -20.54 6.70 6.84
C LEU A 471 -21.46 7.85 7.28
N GLN A 472 -20.90 9.00 7.67
CA GLN A 472 -21.65 10.22 7.99
C GLN A 472 -22.46 10.70 6.78
N LEU A 473 -21.86 10.72 5.59
CA LEU A 473 -22.56 11.07 4.35
C LEU A 473 -23.70 10.09 4.04
N ILE A 474 -23.45 8.78 4.18
CA ILE A 474 -24.51 7.76 3.99
C ILE A 474 -25.64 7.98 5.01
N GLN A 475 -25.33 8.22 6.28
CA GLN A 475 -26.34 8.43 7.31
C GLN A 475 -27.17 9.68 7.07
N HIS A 476 -26.57 10.76 6.59
CA HIS A 476 -27.24 12.03 6.37
C HIS A 476 -28.10 12.05 5.11
N PHE A 477 -27.60 11.50 3.99
CA PHE A 477 -28.24 11.65 2.68
C PHE A 477 -29.04 10.42 2.22
N LYS A 478 -28.78 9.24 2.76
CA LYS A 478 -29.55 8.04 2.43
C LYS A 478 -30.76 7.92 3.36
N LYS A 479 -31.96 7.77 2.79
CA LYS A 479 -33.16 7.47 3.58
C LYS A 479 -32.94 6.20 4.40
N GLN A 480 -33.13 6.29 5.71
CA GLN A 480 -33.03 5.17 6.62
C GLN A 480 -34.42 4.73 7.06
N ASN A 481 -34.65 3.42 7.12
CA ASN A 481 -35.82 2.89 7.82
C ASN A 481 -35.64 3.10 9.32
N THR A 482 -36.63 3.73 9.96
CA THR A 482 -36.66 4.08 11.38
C THR A 482 -37.05 2.92 12.30
N GLU A 483 -37.03 1.68 11.81
CA GLU A 483 -37.37 0.51 12.63
C GLU A 483 -36.32 0.28 13.72
N HIS A 484 -36.76 0.39 14.98
CA HIS A 484 -35.97 0.02 16.14
C HIS A 484 -35.77 -1.50 16.15
N SER A 485 -34.52 -1.94 16.14
CA SER A 485 -34.15 -3.35 16.29
C SER A 485 -32.84 -3.49 17.07
N PRO A 486 -32.64 -4.62 17.78
CA PRO A 486 -31.38 -4.92 18.49
C PRO A 486 -30.14 -4.79 17.59
N GLN A 487 -30.24 -5.20 16.32
CA GLN A 487 -29.16 -5.09 15.35
C GLN A 487 -28.85 -3.63 15.00
N ARG A 488 -29.87 -2.77 14.97
CA ARG A 488 -29.71 -1.34 14.71
C ARG A 488 -29.03 -0.62 15.88
N GLU A 489 -29.42 -0.95 17.11
CA GLU A 489 -28.77 -0.44 18.33
C GLU A 489 -27.30 -0.84 18.38
N ARG A 490 -26.98 -2.10 18.07
CA ARG A 490 -25.58 -2.57 17.95
C ARG A 490 -24.82 -1.84 16.84
N LEU A 491 -25.45 -1.58 15.69
CA LEU A 491 -24.82 -0.80 14.63
C LEU A 491 -24.51 0.63 15.11
N ASN A 492 -25.46 1.29 15.78
CA ASN A 492 -25.26 2.63 16.31
C ASN A 492 -24.10 2.65 17.32
N PHE A 493 -24.01 1.65 18.20
CA PHE A 493 -22.87 1.48 19.11
C PHE A 493 -21.53 1.37 18.35
N TRP A 494 -21.47 0.53 17.33
CA TRP A 494 -20.25 0.39 16.52
C TRP A 494 -19.92 1.63 15.69
N MET A 495 -20.92 2.41 15.29
CA MET A 495 -20.71 3.71 14.66
C MET A 495 -20.09 4.69 15.67
N ASP A 496 -20.64 4.78 16.88
CA ASP A 496 -20.14 5.65 17.93
C ASP A 496 -18.68 5.32 18.28
N ILE A 497 -18.33 4.04 18.47
CA ILE A 497 -16.95 3.67 18.82
C ILE A 497 -15.95 4.02 17.71
N ILE A 498 -16.35 3.86 16.44
CA ILE A 498 -15.49 4.18 15.29
C ILE A 498 -15.33 5.70 15.15
N VAL A 499 -16.41 6.46 15.36
CA VAL A 499 -16.37 7.93 15.34
C VAL A 499 -15.49 8.45 16.48
N GLU A 500 -15.72 7.97 17.71
CA GLU A 500 -14.95 8.38 18.90
C GLU A 500 -13.46 8.09 18.72
N ALA A 501 -13.10 6.93 18.16
CA ALA A 501 -11.72 6.55 17.87
C ALA A 501 -10.99 7.50 16.88
N THR A 502 -11.73 8.34 16.15
CA THR A 502 -11.15 9.32 15.22
C THR A 502 -11.04 10.74 15.79
N GLN A 503 -11.62 11.00 16.96
CA GLN A 503 -11.60 12.29 17.63
C GLN A 503 -10.36 12.41 18.52
N GLY A 504 -9.74 13.60 18.55
CA GLY A 504 -8.54 13.87 19.37
C GLY A 504 -8.84 14.30 20.82
N THR A 505 -10.06 14.74 21.08
CA THR A 505 -10.53 15.19 22.41
C THR A 505 -11.95 14.69 22.61
N THR A 506 -12.17 13.96 23.70
CA THR A 506 -13.47 13.37 24.04
C THR A 506 -14.23 14.35 24.95
N ASN A 507 -15.25 15.02 24.43
CA ASN A 507 -16.15 15.87 25.21
C ASN A 507 -17.52 15.22 25.46
N GLY A 508 -17.63 13.91 25.22
CA GLY A 508 -18.87 13.15 25.34
C GLY A 508 -19.28 12.95 26.80
N LEU A 509 -20.59 13.09 27.07
CA LEU A 509 -21.19 12.70 28.35
C LEU A 509 -21.27 11.17 28.50
N ARG A 510 -21.26 10.45 27.37
CA ARG A 510 -21.36 9.00 27.28
C ARG A 510 -20.26 8.44 26.40
N PHE A 511 -19.65 7.34 26.83
CA PHE A 511 -18.54 6.67 26.17
C PHE A 511 -18.96 5.27 25.72
N PRO A 512 -18.82 4.92 24.43
CA PRO A 512 -18.98 3.55 23.95
C PRO A 512 -17.80 2.69 24.45
N VAL A 513 -18.09 1.61 25.15
CA VAL A 513 -17.09 0.68 25.68
C VAL A 513 -17.43 -0.77 25.38
N LEU A 514 -16.42 -1.64 25.42
CA LEU A 514 -16.60 -3.08 25.35
C LEU A 514 -16.25 -3.69 26.71
N ILE A 515 -17.25 -4.21 27.40
CA ILE A 515 -17.04 -4.94 28.66
C ILE A 515 -16.56 -6.34 28.32
N LEU A 516 -15.38 -6.72 28.81
CA LEU A 516 -14.88 -8.09 28.66
C LEU A 516 -15.49 -8.97 29.74
N GLU A 517 -16.49 -9.75 29.36
CA GLU A 517 -17.17 -10.69 30.26
C GLU A 517 -16.23 -11.85 30.68
N PRO A 518 -16.50 -12.52 31.81
CA PRO A 518 -15.75 -13.72 32.22
C PRO A 518 -15.71 -14.82 31.15
N THR A 519 -16.74 -14.87 30.29
CA THR A 519 -16.85 -15.74 29.12
C THR A 519 -15.89 -15.40 27.98
N LYS A 520 -15.07 -14.35 28.14
CA LYS A 520 -14.14 -13.81 27.11
C LYS A 520 -14.83 -13.20 25.90
N VAL A 521 -16.12 -12.88 26.02
CA VAL A 521 -16.88 -12.17 25.00
C VAL A 521 -16.87 -10.68 25.33
N TYR A 522 -16.65 -9.85 24.32
CA TYR A 522 -16.80 -8.40 24.46
C TYR A 522 -18.28 -8.03 24.31
N GLN A 523 -18.85 -7.42 25.34
CA GLN A 523 -20.24 -6.94 25.37
C GLN A 523 -20.27 -5.43 25.08
N PRO A 524 -20.84 -5.01 23.92
CA PRO A 524 -21.19 -3.62 23.63
C PRO A 524 -21.94 -2.97 24.78
N SER A 525 -21.41 -1.87 25.31
CA SER A 525 -21.96 -1.18 26.47
C SER A 525 -21.65 0.31 26.41
N TYR A 526 -22.36 1.11 27.19
CA TYR A 526 -22.00 2.50 27.38
C TYR A 526 -21.72 2.81 28.84
N VAL A 527 -20.83 3.77 29.04
CA VAL A 527 -20.52 4.36 30.36
C VAL A 527 -20.83 5.84 30.31
N SER A 528 -21.53 6.36 31.33
CA SER A 528 -21.80 7.79 31.51
C SER A 528 -21.24 8.24 32.85
N ILE A 529 -20.57 9.40 32.87
CA ILE A 529 -20.05 10.01 34.10
C ILE A 529 -20.92 11.23 34.43
N ASN A 530 -21.83 11.08 35.39
CA ASN A 530 -22.79 12.11 35.75
C ASN A 530 -22.19 12.99 36.86
N SER A 531 -21.25 13.85 36.49
CA SER A 531 -20.47 14.67 37.43
C SER A 531 -21.20 15.92 37.94
N GLU A 532 -22.23 16.38 37.23
CA GLU A 532 -23.03 17.56 37.55
C GLU A 532 -24.33 17.26 38.32
N ALA A 533 -24.65 15.97 38.54
CA ALA A 533 -25.80 15.56 39.33
C ALA A 533 -25.58 15.83 40.83
N GLU A 534 -26.66 16.07 41.59
CA GLU A 534 -26.62 16.23 43.06
C GLU A 534 -25.87 15.06 43.72
N GLU A 535 -26.16 13.84 43.29
CA GLU A 535 -25.40 12.65 43.63
C GLU A 535 -24.59 12.18 42.42
N LYS A 536 -23.28 12.44 42.46
CA LYS A 536 -22.34 12.01 41.41
C LYS A 536 -22.33 10.50 41.28
N ASN A 537 -22.55 10.01 40.06
CA ASN A 537 -22.58 8.58 39.78
C ASN A 537 -21.97 8.24 38.42
N VAL A 538 -21.64 6.96 38.27
CA VAL A 538 -21.24 6.35 37.01
C VAL A 538 -22.31 5.33 36.62
N SER A 539 -22.90 5.53 35.45
CA SER A 539 -23.89 4.62 34.88
C SER A 539 -23.25 3.73 33.82
N ILE A 540 -23.54 2.43 33.84
CA ILE A 540 -23.05 1.45 32.89
C ILE A 540 -24.22 0.60 32.40
N TRP A 541 -24.39 0.42 31.10
CA TRP A 541 -25.45 -0.45 30.58
C TRP A 541 -25.07 -1.15 29.28
N HIS A 542 -25.61 -2.36 29.09
CA HIS A 542 -25.40 -3.15 27.89
C HIS A 542 -26.23 -2.64 26.72
N VAL A 543 -25.66 -2.72 25.51
CA VAL A 543 -26.36 -2.50 24.24
C VAL A 543 -26.86 -3.83 23.71
N SER A 544 -28.18 -4.00 23.72
CA SER A 544 -28.91 -5.15 23.18
C SER A 544 -28.26 -6.51 23.56
N PRO A 545 -28.24 -6.88 24.85
CA PRO A 545 -27.60 -8.11 25.33
C PRO A 545 -28.24 -9.36 24.71
N ALA A 546 -27.45 -10.42 24.51
CA ALA A 546 -27.93 -11.67 23.92
C ALA A 546 -28.86 -12.44 24.87
N GLU A 547 -28.55 -12.43 26.16
CA GLU A 547 -29.43 -12.91 27.22
C GLU A 547 -30.29 -11.75 27.72
N THR A 548 -31.59 -11.96 27.84
CA THR A 548 -32.54 -10.96 28.36
C THR A 548 -32.78 -11.11 29.86
N LYS A 549 -32.25 -12.17 30.48
CA LYS A 549 -32.36 -12.45 31.91
C LYS A 549 -31.04 -12.08 32.57
N GLY A 550 -31.10 -11.18 33.55
CA GLY A 550 -29.93 -10.76 34.31
C GLY A 550 -29.93 -9.26 34.58
N ILE A 551 -28.84 -8.78 35.18
CA ILE A 551 -28.58 -7.36 35.35
C ILE A 551 -27.78 -6.90 34.12
N HIS A 552 -28.26 -5.84 33.46
CA HIS A 552 -27.65 -5.27 32.27
C HIS A 552 -27.46 -3.76 32.39
N GLU A 553 -27.74 -3.20 33.56
CA GLU A 553 -27.60 -1.80 33.90
C GLU A 553 -27.14 -1.68 35.35
N TRP A 554 -26.16 -0.82 35.58
CA TRP A 554 -25.57 -0.55 36.89
C TRP A 554 -25.41 0.95 37.08
N ASN A 555 -25.69 1.41 38.29
CA ASN A 555 -25.47 2.79 38.70
C ASN A 555 -24.63 2.78 39.98
N PHE A 556 -23.42 3.33 39.90
CA PHE A 556 -22.46 3.37 41.00
C PHE A 556 -22.33 4.81 41.50
N THR A 557 -22.75 5.07 42.73
CA THR A 557 -22.50 6.35 43.39
C THR A 557 -21.00 6.50 43.67
N ALA A 558 -20.51 7.74 43.74
CA ALA A 558 -19.08 8.00 43.97
C ALA A 558 -18.51 7.27 45.21
N SER A 559 -19.30 7.14 46.27
CA SER A 559 -18.92 6.44 47.50
C SER A 559 -18.83 4.91 47.37
N SER A 560 -19.49 4.32 46.36
CA SER A 560 -19.47 2.88 46.11
C SER A 560 -18.25 2.41 45.28
N ILE A 561 -17.55 3.34 44.62
CA ILE A 561 -16.43 3.05 43.73
C ILE A 561 -15.15 2.93 44.54
N LYS A 562 -14.59 1.71 44.63
CA LYS A 562 -13.35 1.44 45.37
C LYS A 562 -12.08 1.95 44.68
N GLY A 563 -12.11 2.10 43.35
CA GLY A 563 -10.98 2.58 42.54
C GLY A 563 -11.03 2.10 41.09
N ILE A 564 -10.18 2.69 40.25
CA ILE A 564 -9.95 2.34 38.84
C ILE A 564 -8.45 1.97 38.71
N ARG A 565 -8.12 0.96 37.91
CA ARG A 565 -6.75 0.49 37.71
C ARG A 565 -6.39 0.40 36.25
#